data_AF-A0A950F8G1-F1
#
_entry.id   AF-A0A950F8G1-F1
#
_cell.length_a   1.000
_cell.length_b   1.000
_cell.length_c   1.000
_cell.angle_alpha   90.00
_cell.angle_beta   90.00
_cell.angle_gamma   90.00
#
_symmetry.space_group_name_H-M   'P 1'
#
loop_
_entity.id
_entity.type
_entity.pdbx_description
1 polymer ?
#
loop_
_entity_poly.entity_id
_entity_poly.type
_entity_poly.pdbx_seq_one_letter_code
_entity_poly.pdbx_strand_id
1 'polypeptide(L)'
;ILEVLRRLLVIAAALLGVGVLAVVGNTIRLEIDGRRAEIEVTKLVGGSNSFVRRPFLYTGVLYGFGGALLAWAIIAALVIVLGAPVATLARLYGSRYEVHGLAREDVGVLLAGGAVLGWLGAWISAARHLRSIEPRA
;
A
#
# COMPACT_ATOMS: atom_id res chain seq x y z
N ILE A 1 -25.81 -0.55 -15.38
CA ILE A 1 -25.31 0.44 -14.38
C ILE A 1 -24.26 -0.18 -13.45
N LEU A 2 -24.58 -1.27 -12.73
CA LEU A 2 -23.62 -1.92 -11.80
C LEU A 2 -22.33 -2.42 -12.47
N GLU A 3 -22.39 -2.94 -13.70
CA GLU A 3 -21.20 -3.35 -14.46
C GLU A 3 -20.24 -2.20 -14.73
N VAL A 4 -20.78 -1.05 -15.13
CA VAL A 4 -20.01 0.15 -15.44
C VAL A 4 -19.34 0.68 -14.17
N LEU A 5 -20.09 0.73 -13.05
CA LEU A 5 -19.55 1.11 -11.75
C LEU A 5 -18.41 0.18 -11.31
N ARG A 6 -18.58 -1.14 -11.45
CA ARG A 6 -17.54 -2.11 -11.08
C ARG A 6 -16.26 -1.90 -11.89
N ARG A 7 -16.37 -1.69 -13.21
CA ARG A 7 -15.21 -1.41 -14.07
C ARG A 7 -14.51 -0.11 -13.67
N LEU A 8 -15.27 0.95 -13.38
CA LEU A 8 -14.71 2.23 -12.93
C LEU A 8 -13.95 2.07 -11.61
N LEU A 9 -14.50 1.33 -10.64
CA LEU A 9 -13.84 1.06 -9.36
C LEU A 9 -12.53 0.27 -9.57
N VAL A 10 -12.53 -0.75 -10.43
CA VAL A 10 -11.31 -1.52 -10.73
C VAL A 10 -10.25 -0.65 -11.40
N ILE A 11 -10.63 0.21 -12.35
CA ILE A 11 -9.70 1.13 -13.01
C ILE A 11 -9.13 2.13 -12.00
N ALA A 12 -9.98 2.73 -11.17
CA ALA A 12 -9.55 3.65 -10.13
C ALA A 12 -8.62 2.97 -9.12
N ALA A 13 -8.95 1.76 -8.67
CA ALA A 13 -8.12 0.98 -7.78
C ALA A 13 -6.75 0.67 -8.40
N ALA A 14 -6.71 0.31 -9.69
CA ALA A 14 -5.47 0.08 -10.41
C ALA A 14 -4.61 1.36 -10.51
N LEU A 15 -5.22 2.49 -10.88
CA LEU A 15 -4.52 3.79 -10.96
C LEU A 15 -3.97 4.23 -9.61
N LEU A 16 -4.77 4.13 -8.55
CA LEU A 16 -4.32 4.44 -7.19
C LEU A 16 -3.23 3.48 -6.73
N GLY A 17 -3.34 2.18 -7.08
CA GLY A 17 -2.29 1.19 -6.84
C GLY A 17 -0.96 1.60 -7.49
N VAL A 18 -0.97 2.03 -8.75
CA VAL A 18 0.22 2.58 -9.41
C VAL A 18 0.73 3.82 -8.69
N GLY A 19 -0.16 4.70 -8.23
CA GLY A 19 0.20 5.87 -7.40
C GLY A 19 0.93 5.48 -6.12
N VAL A 20 0.45 4.46 -5.40
CA VAL A 20 1.11 3.93 -4.20
C VAL A 20 2.50 3.40 -4.54
N LEU A 21 2.64 2.62 -5.62
CA LEU A 21 3.93 2.12 -6.08
C LEU A 21 4.91 3.27 -6.39
N ALA A 22 4.42 4.34 -7.01
CA ALA A 22 5.23 5.52 -7.32
C ALA A 22 5.68 6.27 -6.06
N VAL A 23 4.78 6.49 -5.10
CA VAL A 23 5.08 7.17 -3.84
C VAL A 23 6.07 6.37 -3.00
N VAL A 24 5.78 5.09 -2.73
CA VAL A 24 6.67 4.19 -1.98
C VAL A 24 8.01 4.07 -2.68
N GLY A 25 8.00 3.95 -4.01
CA GLY A 25 9.21 3.87 -4.79
C GLY A 25 10.08 5.12 -4.70
N ASN A 26 9.47 6.31 -4.72
CA ASN A 26 10.20 7.57 -4.56
C ASN A 26 10.75 7.73 -3.14
N THR A 27 9.99 7.36 -2.12
CA THR A 27 10.47 7.39 -0.72
C THR A 27 11.70 6.51 -0.54
N ILE A 28 11.67 5.28 -1.07
CA ILE A 28 12.81 4.37 -0.97
C ILE A 28 14.02 4.86 -1.76
N ARG A 29 13.78 5.47 -2.93
CA ARG A 29 14.86 6.12 -3.69
C ARG A 29 15.55 7.20 -2.84
N LEU A 30 14.77 8.08 -2.21
CA LEU A 30 15.32 9.12 -1.33
C LEU A 30 16.07 8.52 -0.13
N GLU A 31 15.57 7.43 0.45
CA GLU A 31 16.22 6.72 1.55
C GLU A 31 17.57 6.10 1.13
N ILE A 32 17.61 5.49 -0.06
CA ILE A 32 18.85 4.94 -0.65
C ILE A 32 19.86 6.06 -0.94
N ASP A 33 19.42 7.17 -1.53
CA ASP A 33 20.29 8.31 -1.84
C ASP A 33 20.88 8.91 -0.56
N GLY A 34 20.08 9.04 0.51
CA GLY A 34 20.54 9.51 1.82
C GLY A 34 21.57 8.58 2.50
N ARG A 35 21.55 7.28 2.19
CA ARG A 35 22.48 6.27 2.75
C ARG A 35 23.51 5.78 1.73
N ARG A 36 23.71 6.52 0.63
CA ARG A 36 24.54 6.10 -0.51
C ARG A 36 25.98 5.75 -0.10
N ALA A 37 26.61 6.56 0.76
CA ALA A 37 27.97 6.33 1.23
C ALA A 37 28.12 5.04 2.05
N GLU A 38 27.14 4.75 2.93
CA GLU A 38 27.10 3.51 3.73
C GLU A 38 26.96 2.28 2.83
N ILE A 39 26.11 2.38 1.81
CA ILE A 39 25.88 1.33 0.82
C ILE A 39 27.15 1.07 -0.01
N GLU A 40 27.85 2.12 -0.41
CA GLU A 40 29.10 2.03 -1.18
C GLU A 40 30.19 1.31 -0.38
N VAL A 41 30.41 1.70 0.88
CA VAL A 41 31.34 1.01 1.79
C VAL A 41 30.93 -0.46 1.98
N THR A 42 29.64 -0.72 2.18
CA THR A 42 29.13 -2.10 2.34
C THR A 42 29.41 -2.95 1.10
N LYS A 43 29.28 -2.39 -0.11
CA LYS A 43 29.60 -3.09 -1.36
C LYS A 43 31.10 -3.33 -1.53
N LEU A 44 31.95 -2.40 -1.11
CA LEU A 44 33.42 -2.53 -1.18
C LEU A 44 33.96 -3.67 -0.31
N VAL A 45 33.33 -3.93 0.84
CA VAL A 45 33.69 -5.04 1.74
C VAL A 45 33.04 -6.38 1.30
N GLY A 46 32.41 -6.42 0.12
CA GLY A 46 31.82 -7.64 -0.47
C GLY A 46 30.33 -7.86 -0.15
N GLY A 47 29.62 -6.83 0.33
CA GLY A 47 28.19 -6.92 0.62
C GLY A 47 27.33 -7.13 -0.64
N SER A 48 26.48 -8.15 -0.64
CA SER A 48 25.56 -8.42 -1.75
C SER A 48 24.43 -7.38 -1.86
N ASN A 49 23.98 -7.09 -3.08
CA ASN A 49 22.81 -6.22 -3.34
C ASN A 49 21.54 -6.70 -2.60
N SER A 50 21.41 -8.01 -2.35
CA SER A 50 20.30 -8.59 -1.60
C SER A 50 20.34 -8.27 -0.10
N PHE A 51 21.54 -8.17 0.49
CA PHE A 51 21.70 -7.77 1.89
C PHE A 51 21.26 -6.32 2.10
N VAL A 52 21.73 -5.43 1.22
CA VAL A 52 21.38 -4.00 1.25
C VAL A 52 19.88 -3.77 1.02
N ARG A 53 19.22 -4.59 0.18
CA ARG A 53 17.80 -4.40 -0.16
C ARG A 53 16.79 -4.77 0.95
N ARG A 54 17.13 -5.72 1.82
CA ARG A 54 16.23 -6.24 2.87
C ARG A 54 15.58 -5.16 3.76
N PRO A 55 16.32 -4.22 4.38
CA PRO A 55 15.72 -3.18 5.22
C PRO A 55 14.64 -2.37 4.49
N PHE A 56 14.87 -2.01 3.23
CA PHE A 56 13.91 -1.26 2.42
C PHE A 56 12.63 -2.05 2.08
N LEU A 57 12.72 -3.38 1.99
CA LEU A 57 11.54 -4.22 1.80
C LEU A 57 10.66 -4.26 3.05
N TYR A 58 11.27 -4.26 4.25
CA TYR A 58 10.54 -4.19 5.51
C TYR A 58 9.82 -2.86 5.68
N THR A 59 10.48 -1.74 5.36
CA THR A 59 9.84 -0.42 5.40
C THR A 59 8.69 -0.33 4.39
N GLY A 60 8.87 -0.88 3.19
CA GLY A 60 7.80 -1.02 2.19
C GLY A 60 6.56 -1.76 2.70
N VAL A 61 6.75 -2.93 3.32
CA VAL A 61 5.66 -3.70 3.94
C VAL A 61 4.98 -2.89 5.05
N LEU A 62 5.75 -2.24 5.92
CA LEU A 62 5.21 -1.44 7.01
C LEU A 62 4.39 -0.23 6.51
N TYR A 63 4.85 0.46 5.47
CA TYR A 63 4.09 1.54 4.86
C TYR A 63 2.78 1.05 4.24
N GLY A 64 2.83 -0.08 3.50
CA GLY A 64 1.65 -0.70 2.91
C GLY A 64 0.64 -1.18 3.95
N PHE A 65 1.12 -1.86 4.99
CA PHE A 65 0.30 -2.35 6.10
C PHE A 65 -0.29 -1.21 6.93
N GLY A 66 0.51 -0.20 7.28
CA GLY A 66 0.05 0.99 8.00
C GLY A 66 -1.02 1.76 7.22
N GLY A 67 -0.85 1.90 5.91
CA GLY A 67 -1.85 2.50 5.03
C GLY A 67 -3.16 1.69 4.99
N ALA A 68 -3.07 0.36 4.92
CA ALA A 68 -4.25 -0.51 4.96
C ALA A 68 -4.98 -0.47 6.32
N LEU A 69 -4.23 -0.40 7.42
CA LEU A 69 -4.79 -0.26 8.77
C LEU A 69 -5.52 1.08 8.92
N LEU A 70 -4.92 2.17 8.40
CA LEU A 70 -5.54 3.48 8.38
C LEU A 70 -6.81 3.50 7.50
N ALA A 71 -6.77 2.87 6.33
CA ALA A 71 -7.94 2.72 5.46
C ALA A 71 -9.06 1.94 6.17
N TRP A 72 -8.74 0.84 6.84
CA TRP A 72 -9.70 0.09 7.65
C TRP A 72 -10.32 0.95 8.75
N ALA A 73 -9.52 1.71 9.49
CA ALA A 73 -10.00 2.61 10.54
C ALA A 73 -10.95 3.70 9.98
N ILE A 74 -10.62 4.27 8.82
CA ILE A 74 -11.49 5.23 8.13
C ILE A 74 -12.83 4.58 7.76
N ILE A 75 -12.81 3.37 7.20
CA ILE A 75 -14.05 2.67 6.82
C ILE A 75 -14.89 2.35 8.06
N ALA A 76 -14.27 1.89 9.15
CA ALA A 76 -14.96 1.65 10.41
C ALA A 76 -15.63 2.92 10.96
N ALA A 77 -14.92 4.06 10.92
CA ALA A 77 -15.47 5.35 11.33
C ALA A 77 -16.66 5.78 10.44
N LEU A 78 -16.53 5.62 9.11
CA LEU A 78 -17.62 5.89 8.17
C LEU A 78 -18.87 5.07 8.46
N VAL A 79 -18.72 3.78 8.77
CA VAL A 79 -19.84 2.89 9.11
C VAL A 79 -20.54 3.36 10.39
N ILE A 80 -19.79 3.78 11.41
CA ILE A 80 -20.35 4.29 12.66
C ILE A 80 -21.12 5.60 12.43
N VAL A 81 -20.54 6.54 11.67
CA VAL A 81 -21.14 7.87 11.44
C VAL A 81 -22.33 7.80 10.49
N LEU A 82 -22.23 7.02 9.41
CA LEU A 82 -23.25 6.96 8.36
C LEU A 82 -24.31 5.88 8.61
N GLY A 83 -24.06 4.92 9.51
CA GLY A 83 -24.99 3.82 9.79
C GLY A 83 -26.40 4.29 10.19
N ALA A 84 -26.49 5.28 11.08
CA ALA A 84 -27.77 5.79 11.57
C ALA A 84 -28.57 6.59 10.49
N PRO A 85 -27.97 7.56 9.77
CA PRO A 85 -28.65 8.23 8.65
C PRO A 85 -29.12 7.25 7.56
N VAL A 86 -28.27 6.29 7.19
CA VAL A 86 -28.58 5.30 6.14
C VAL A 86 -29.71 4.36 6.58
N ALA A 87 -29.70 3.89 7.82
CA ALA A 87 -30.77 3.05 8.34
C ALA A 87 -32.13 3.79 8.39
N THR A 88 -32.11 5.09 8.67
CA THR A 88 -33.33 5.92 8.68
C THR A 88 -33.91 6.07 7.27
N LEU A 89 -33.05 6.36 6.27
CA LEU A 89 -33.44 6.38 4.87
C LEU A 89 -33.96 5.02 4.40
N ALA A 90 -33.26 3.93 4.71
CA ALA A 90 -33.66 2.59 4.31
C ALA A 90 -35.07 2.23 4.81
N ARG A 91 -35.39 2.56 6.07
CA ARG A 91 -36.74 2.37 6.64
C ARG A 91 -37.81 3.16 5.90
N LEU A 92 -37.53 4.41 5.52
CA LEU A 92 -38.48 5.27 4.77
C LEU A 92 -38.78 4.72 3.36
N TYR A 93 -37.82 4.00 2.76
CA TYR A 93 -37.98 3.33 1.46
C TYR A 93 -38.47 1.88 1.59
N GLY A 94 -38.88 1.43 2.78
CA GLY A 94 -39.39 0.07 3.03
C GLY A 94 -38.34 -1.05 2.96
N SER A 95 -37.05 -0.70 2.94
CA SER A 95 -35.93 -1.64 2.87
C SER A 95 -35.31 -1.85 4.25
N ARG A 96 -35.17 -3.12 4.69
CA ARG A 96 -34.35 -3.47 5.86
C ARG A 96 -32.88 -3.54 5.42
N TYR A 97 -32.27 -2.39 5.18
CA TYR A 97 -30.84 -2.31 4.88
C TYR A 97 -30.08 -1.97 6.17
N GLU A 98 -29.29 -2.92 6.65
CA GLU A 98 -28.34 -2.69 7.75
C GLU A 98 -26.95 -2.47 7.14
N VAL A 99 -26.32 -1.35 7.51
CA VAL A 99 -24.96 -1.02 7.08
C VAL A 99 -24.00 -1.93 7.83
N HIS A 100 -23.56 -2.99 7.17
CA HIS A 100 -22.54 -3.88 7.70
C HIS A 100 -21.16 -3.30 7.40
N GLY A 101 -20.27 -3.34 8.40
CA GLY A 101 -18.85 -3.05 8.21
C GLY A 101 -18.15 -4.17 7.41
N LEU A 102 -16.84 -3.99 7.18
CA LEU A 102 -16.04 -5.03 6.54
C LEU A 102 -16.10 -6.33 7.34
N ALA A 103 -16.30 -7.46 6.65
CA ALA A 103 -16.16 -8.76 7.27
C ALA A 103 -14.71 -8.99 7.70
N ARG A 104 -14.48 -9.88 8.66
CA ARG A 104 -13.11 -10.23 9.11
C ARG A 104 -12.22 -10.69 7.93
N GLU A 105 -12.82 -11.38 6.97
CA GLU A 105 -12.14 -11.82 5.75
C GLU A 105 -11.69 -10.64 4.88
N ASP A 106 -12.56 -9.65 4.66
CA ASP A 106 -12.25 -8.45 3.89
C ASP A 106 -11.14 -7.61 4.54
N VAL A 107 -11.13 -7.54 5.87
CA VAL A 107 -10.04 -6.88 6.62
C VAL A 107 -8.72 -7.60 6.37
N GLY A 108 -8.72 -8.94 6.40
CA GLY A 108 -7.55 -9.75 6.08
C GLY A 108 -7.01 -9.47 4.67
N VAL A 109 -7.91 -9.45 3.68
CA VAL A 109 -7.56 -9.14 2.28
C VAL A 109 -7.04 -7.71 2.12
N LEU A 110 -7.65 -6.73 2.80
CA LEU A 110 -7.22 -5.33 2.78
C LEU A 110 -5.80 -5.17 3.35
N LEU A 111 -5.54 -5.74 4.53
CA LEU A 111 -4.24 -5.66 5.20
C LEU A 111 -3.16 -6.40 4.40
N ALA A 112 -3.44 -7.62 3.95
CA ALA A 112 -2.50 -8.40 3.14
C ALA A 112 -2.25 -7.73 1.78
N GLY A 113 -3.30 -7.23 1.12
CA GLY A 113 -3.20 -6.53 -0.15
C GLY A 113 -2.37 -5.26 -0.05
N GLY A 114 -2.59 -4.44 1.00
CA GLY A 114 -1.77 -3.26 1.26
C GLY A 114 -0.30 -3.60 1.54
N ALA A 115 -0.04 -4.62 2.36
CA ALA A 115 1.31 -5.10 2.64
C ALA A 115 2.03 -5.59 1.37
N VAL A 116 1.35 -6.37 0.53
CA VAL A 116 1.87 -6.86 -0.75
C VAL A 116 2.14 -5.71 -1.71
N LEU A 117 1.24 -4.74 -1.83
CA LEU A 117 1.46 -3.56 -2.68
C LEU A 117 2.65 -2.73 -2.21
N GLY A 118 2.77 -2.50 -0.89
CA GLY A 118 3.92 -1.79 -0.30
C GLY A 118 5.24 -2.54 -0.53
N TRP A 119 5.24 -3.86 -0.35
CA TRP A 119 6.38 -4.72 -0.63
C TRP A 119 6.78 -4.71 -2.11
N LEU A 120 5.82 -4.82 -3.03
CA LEU A 120 6.06 -4.77 -4.46
C LEU A 120 6.64 -3.41 -4.89
N GLY A 121 6.07 -2.31 -4.39
CA GLY A 121 6.59 -0.97 -4.65
C GLY A 121 8.03 -0.82 -4.19
N ALA A 122 8.32 -1.32 -2.99
CA ALA A 122 9.66 -1.31 -2.43
C ALA A 122 10.64 -2.19 -3.22
N TRP A 123 10.21 -3.38 -3.59
CA TRP A 123 11.03 -4.32 -4.34
C TRP A 123 11.39 -3.78 -5.72
N ILE A 124 10.39 -3.27 -6.46
CA ILE A 124 10.60 -2.68 -7.79
C ILE A 124 11.56 -1.49 -7.70
N SER A 125 11.36 -0.59 -6.74
CA SER A 125 12.19 0.61 -6.64
C SER A 125 13.62 0.30 -6.19
N ALA A 126 13.78 -0.53 -5.16
CA ALA A 126 15.10 -0.90 -4.67
C ALA A 126 15.87 -1.75 -5.68
N ALA A 127 15.21 -2.64 -6.43
CA ALA A 127 15.85 -3.40 -7.51
C ALA A 127 16.33 -2.51 -8.66
N ARG A 128 15.59 -1.46 -9.01
CA ARG A 128 16.00 -0.49 -10.04
C ARG A 128 17.15 0.40 -9.58
N HIS A 129 17.05 1.00 -8.39
CA HIS A 129 18.01 2.00 -7.91
C HIS A 129 19.32 1.41 -7.37
N LEU A 130 19.32 0.20 -6.79
CA LEU A 130 20.57 -0.41 -6.33
C LEU A 130 21.47 -0.87 -7.49
N ARG A 131 20.91 -1.09 -8.68
CA ARG A 131 21.66 -1.45 -9.90
C ARG A 131 22.33 -0.25 -10.56
N SER A 132 21.83 0.98 -10.37
CA SER A 132 22.50 2.19 -10.85
C SER A 132 23.68 2.63 -9.98
N ILE A 133 23.83 2.04 -8.78
CA ILE A 133 24.95 2.29 -7.87
C ILE A 133 25.95 1.14 -8.02
N GLU A 134 26.55 0.99 -9.20
CA GLU A 134 27.73 0.15 -9.39
C GLU A 134 28.98 1.02 -9.26
N PRO A 135 29.94 0.67 -8.37
CA PRO A 135 31.19 1.40 -8.26
C PRO A 135 31.93 1.32 -9.59
N ARG A 136 32.30 2.47 -10.16
CA ARG A 136 33.30 2.48 -11.24
C ARG A 136 34.63 2.10 -10.60
N ALA A 137 35.06 0.87 -10.85
CA ALA A 137 36.45 0.45 -10.65
C ALA A 137 37.37 1.21 -11.61
#